data_AF-A0A8C4LGW8-F1
#
_entry.id   AF-A0A8C4LGW8-F1
#
_cell.length_a   1.000
_cell.length_b   1.000
_cell.length_c   1.000
_cell.angle_alpha   90.00
_cell.angle_beta   90.00
_cell.angle_gamma   90.00
#
_symmetry.space_group_name_H-M   'P 1'
#
loop_
_entity.id
_entity.type
_entity.pdbx_description
1 polymer ?
#
loop_
_entity_poly.entity_id
_entity_poly.type
_entity_poly.pdbx_seq_one_letter_code
_entity_poly.pdbx_strand_id
1 'polypeptide(L)'
;MKPTTSAKGQIAFRREKAEGKPVAAGEFWDIVAITAADEKQELAYKQQLSEKLKKKELPLGVQYHVFVDPPGAKIGNGGSTLCALRCLEKLYGDKWNSFTILLIHSGGYSQRLPNASALGKIFTALPFGNPIYQMLELKLAMYIDFPSHMNPGILVTCADDIELYSVGESEFIRFDKPGFTALAHPSSLTIGTTHGVFVLEPCNYLEYGDLEYRCCHCFLHKPSIEKMHQFGAVCRHGNFSQQAFVRDDIPSLKVDPEYVYTDSLFYMDQKSAKKLLAFYEKIGTLSCEIDAYGDFLQALGPGATVEYTRNTSNVTKEESELVDVRQRIFHLLKGTSLNVVVLNNSKFYHIGTTEEYLFHFTSDSSLKSELGLQSLAFSIFPAVPECSGNTSCIIQSILDSRCSVAPGSVVEYSRLGPDVSVGENCIVSGSHIVTTAVLPAYSFVCSLSLKMNGHLKYSTMAFGVQDNLKKNVKTLSDIKLLQFFGVCFLSCLDIWNLKITEELFSGNKTCLSLWNARIFPVCSSLSDSFTTSLKMLNAVQNKSTFSLNNYKLLSIEEMLVYKDVEDM
;
A
#
# COMPACT_ATOMS: atom_id res chain seq x y z
N MET A 1 28.87 -27.01 1.91
CA MET A 1 27.47 -26.79 1.48
C MET A 1 26.74 -26.14 2.63
N LYS A 2 26.65 -24.81 2.64
CA LYS A 2 25.86 -24.08 3.64
C LYS A 2 24.38 -24.11 3.22
N PRO A 3 23.42 -24.29 4.13
CA PRO A 3 22.02 -24.09 3.79
C PRO A 3 21.83 -22.61 3.50
N THR A 4 21.54 -22.25 2.26
CA THR A 4 20.92 -20.96 1.94
C THR A 4 19.57 -20.93 2.67
N THR A 5 19.50 -20.31 3.85
CA THR A 5 18.21 -20.00 4.49
C THR A 5 17.44 -19.11 3.54
N SER A 6 16.42 -19.64 2.89
CA SER A 6 15.50 -18.86 2.05
C SER A 6 14.86 -17.73 2.89
N ALA A 7 14.45 -16.64 2.25
CA ALA A 7 13.70 -15.55 2.89
C ALA A 7 12.53 -16.10 3.74
N LYS A 8 11.86 -17.14 3.22
CA LYS A 8 10.84 -17.94 3.92
C LYS A 8 11.31 -18.46 5.28
N GLY A 9 12.48 -19.09 5.33
CA GLY A 9 13.05 -19.64 6.57
C GLY A 9 13.45 -18.54 7.56
N GLN A 10 13.99 -17.42 7.07
CA GLN A 10 14.35 -16.28 7.92
C GLN A 10 13.11 -15.58 8.49
N ILE A 11 12.10 -15.30 7.68
CA ILE A 11 10.85 -14.67 8.13
C ILE A 11 10.11 -15.59 9.11
N ALA A 12 9.97 -16.88 8.81
CA ALA A 12 9.35 -17.83 9.73
C ALA A 12 10.09 -17.91 11.09
N PHE A 13 11.41 -17.99 11.07
CA PHE A 13 12.23 -18.02 12.29
C PHE A 13 12.17 -16.72 13.10
N ARG A 14 12.27 -15.57 12.42
CA ARG A 14 12.12 -14.23 13.02
C ARG A 14 10.77 -14.07 13.70
N ARG A 15 9.71 -14.64 13.11
CA ARG A 15 8.36 -14.63 13.68
C ARG A 15 8.19 -15.53 14.90
N GLU A 16 8.67 -16.77 14.87
CA GLU A 16 8.63 -17.66 16.04
C GLU A 16 9.33 -17.04 17.27
N LYS A 17 10.29 -16.14 17.04
CA LYS A 17 10.93 -15.36 18.09
C LYS A 17 10.05 -14.24 18.66
N ALA A 18 9.13 -13.69 17.89
CA ALA A 18 8.35 -12.50 18.21
C ALA A 18 6.89 -12.79 18.63
N GLU A 19 6.29 -13.87 18.16
CA GLU A 19 4.87 -14.17 18.41
C GLU A 19 4.59 -14.48 19.89
N GLY A 20 3.73 -13.67 20.50
CA GLY A 20 3.19 -13.88 21.85
C GLY A 20 4.20 -13.82 22.99
N LYS A 21 5.44 -13.37 22.72
CA LYS A 21 6.52 -13.28 23.69
C LYS A 21 6.70 -11.84 24.17
N PRO A 22 6.96 -11.61 25.47
CA PRO A 22 7.47 -10.33 25.94
C PRO A 22 8.81 -10.03 25.28
N VAL A 23 8.95 -8.85 24.70
CA VAL A 23 10.22 -8.35 24.17
C VAL A 23 10.86 -7.37 25.15
N ALA A 24 12.17 -7.43 25.32
CA ALA A 24 12.88 -6.47 26.18
C ALA A 24 13.16 -5.15 25.44
N ALA A 25 13.38 -4.08 26.19
CA ALA A 25 13.79 -2.80 25.64
C ALA A 25 15.12 -2.96 24.85
N GLY A 26 15.16 -2.43 23.63
CA GLY A 26 16.32 -2.53 22.73
C GLY A 26 16.43 -3.86 21.95
N GLU A 27 15.60 -4.87 22.26
CA GLU A 27 15.49 -6.10 21.44
C GLU A 27 14.42 -5.96 20.34
N PHE A 28 13.46 -5.05 20.53
CA PHE A 28 12.39 -4.76 19.60
C PHE A 28 12.02 -3.27 19.67
N TRP A 29 11.09 -2.84 18.82
CA TRP A 29 10.54 -1.49 18.79
C TRP A 29 9.93 -1.10 20.14
N ASP A 30 10.25 0.10 20.63
CA ASP A 30 9.58 0.67 21.81
C ASP A 30 8.13 1.06 21.46
N ILE A 31 7.95 1.62 20.26
CA ILE A 31 6.66 2.08 19.73
C ILE A 31 6.47 1.60 18.30
N VAL A 32 5.28 1.08 18.01
CA VAL A 32 4.77 0.89 16.64
C VAL A 32 3.57 1.82 16.46
N ALA A 33 3.74 2.84 15.63
CA ALA A 33 2.72 3.83 15.31
C ALA A 33 2.19 3.60 13.89
N ILE A 34 0.86 3.56 13.74
CA ILE A 34 0.18 3.38 12.45
C ILE A 34 -0.62 4.65 12.16
N THR A 35 -0.45 5.26 11.00
CA THR A 35 -1.28 6.41 10.61
C THR A 35 -2.63 5.96 10.06
N ALA A 36 -3.69 6.73 10.33
CA ALA A 36 -5.04 6.51 9.83
C ALA A 36 -5.60 7.82 9.24
N ALA A 37 -6.39 7.73 8.18
CA ALA A 37 -6.98 8.88 7.47
C ALA A 37 -8.17 9.51 8.20
N ASP A 38 -8.90 8.72 9.00
CA ASP A 38 -10.11 9.16 9.69
C ASP A 38 -10.35 8.35 10.98
N GLU A 39 -11.27 8.84 11.82
CA GLU A 39 -11.61 8.21 13.11
C GLU A 39 -12.18 6.79 12.95
N LYS A 40 -12.86 6.50 11.83
CA LYS A 40 -13.40 5.15 11.59
C LYS A 40 -12.29 4.17 11.24
N GLN A 41 -11.31 4.60 10.46
CA GLN A 41 -10.11 3.83 10.17
C GLN A 41 -9.28 3.63 11.46
N GLU A 42 -9.16 4.68 12.29
CA GLU A 42 -8.54 4.56 13.61
C GLU A 42 -9.23 3.49 14.47
N LEU A 43 -10.57 3.51 14.53
CA LEU A 43 -11.36 2.51 15.26
C LEU A 43 -11.09 1.08 14.75
N ALA A 44 -11.15 0.87 13.44
CA ALA A 44 -10.87 -0.44 12.83
C ALA A 44 -9.47 -0.93 13.18
N TYR A 45 -8.46 -0.06 13.11
CA TYR A 45 -7.08 -0.42 13.39
C TYR A 45 -6.88 -0.77 14.86
N LYS A 46 -7.49 0.00 15.78
CA LYS A 46 -7.46 -0.29 17.22
C LYS A 46 -8.13 -1.62 17.55
N GLN A 47 -9.24 -1.95 16.90
CA GLN A 47 -9.93 -3.23 17.08
C GLN A 47 -9.07 -4.40 16.60
N GLN A 48 -8.52 -4.32 15.38
CA GLN A 48 -7.60 -5.32 14.83
C GLN A 48 -6.38 -5.53 15.74
N LEU A 49 -5.72 -4.46 16.19
CA LEU A 49 -4.60 -4.54 17.13
C LEU A 49 -5.01 -5.20 18.46
N SER A 50 -6.15 -4.80 19.03
CA SER A 50 -6.65 -5.34 20.29
C SER A 50 -6.90 -6.84 20.21
N GLU A 51 -7.53 -7.31 19.13
CA GLU A 51 -7.80 -8.73 18.92
C GLU A 51 -6.52 -9.53 18.77
N LYS A 52 -5.58 -9.04 17.96
CA LYS A 52 -4.28 -9.70 17.74
C LYS A 52 -3.47 -9.80 19.02
N LEU A 53 -3.44 -8.75 19.84
CA LEU A 53 -2.79 -8.76 21.15
C LEU A 53 -3.45 -9.75 22.11
N LYS A 54 -4.79 -9.82 22.15
CA LYS A 54 -5.54 -10.81 22.96
C LYS A 54 -5.22 -12.25 22.53
N LYS A 55 -5.11 -12.49 21.23
CA LYS A 55 -4.74 -13.78 20.63
C LYS A 55 -3.24 -14.08 20.69
N LYS A 56 -2.42 -13.13 21.16
CA LYS A 56 -0.95 -13.21 21.23
C LYS A 56 -0.28 -13.38 19.85
N GLU A 57 -0.88 -12.82 18.81
CA GLU A 57 -0.36 -12.83 17.44
C GLU A 57 0.71 -11.74 17.23
N LEU A 58 0.81 -10.77 18.14
CA LEU A 58 1.80 -9.69 18.11
C LEU A 58 2.74 -9.75 19.33
N PRO A 59 3.97 -9.20 19.21
CA PRO A 59 4.88 -9.03 20.34
C PRO A 59 4.25 -8.30 21.53
N LEU A 60 4.56 -8.75 22.74
CA LEU A 60 4.05 -8.16 23.97
C LEU A 60 5.10 -7.22 24.60
N GLY A 61 4.66 -6.13 25.24
CA GLY A 61 5.55 -5.13 25.84
C GLY A 61 5.80 -3.90 24.97
N VAL A 62 5.41 -3.96 23.71
CA VAL A 62 5.48 -2.85 22.73
C VAL A 62 4.27 -1.92 22.90
N GLN A 63 4.48 -0.62 22.70
CA GLN A 63 3.39 0.35 22.66
C GLN A 63 2.86 0.51 21.22
N TYR A 64 1.65 0.01 20.97
CA TYR A 64 0.98 0.15 19.68
C TYR A 64 0.06 1.37 19.70
N HIS A 65 0.26 2.29 18.75
CA HIS A 65 -0.57 3.48 18.60
C HIS A 65 -1.15 3.58 17.19
N VAL A 66 -2.36 4.12 17.12
CA VAL A 66 -2.94 4.56 15.86
C VAL A 66 -3.12 6.07 15.93
N PHE A 67 -2.56 6.80 14.98
CA PHE A 67 -2.64 8.25 14.90
C PHE A 67 -3.48 8.65 13.71
N VAL A 68 -4.59 9.31 14.01
CA VAL A 68 -5.51 9.83 13.00
C VAL A 68 -5.01 11.17 12.45
N ASP A 69 -5.16 11.35 11.14
CA ASP A 69 -4.97 12.63 10.49
C ASP A 69 -6.02 13.64 11.00
N PRO A 70 -5.67 14.92 11.21
CA PRO A 70 -6.62 15.93 11.61
C PRO A 70 -7.72 16.11 10.56
N PRO A 71 -8.97 16.41 10.98
CA PRO A 71 -10.05 16.67 10.04
C PRO A 71 -9.73 17.90 9.18
N GLY A 72 -10.13 17.85 7.90
CA GLY A 72 -9.96 18.95 6.97
C GLY A 72 -9.36 18.52 5.64
N ALA A 73 -8.44 19.33 5.12
CA ALA A 73 -7.74 19.03 3.87
C ALA A 73 -6.85 17.80 4.01
N LYS A 74 -6.67 17.06 2.90
CA LYS A 74 -5.75 15.92 2.87
C LYS A 74 -4.31 16.41 3.07
N ILE A 75 -3.64 15.93 4.11
CA ILE A 75 -2.29 16.41 4.49
C ILE A 75 -1.14 15.56 3.95
N GLY A 76 -1.43 14.41 3.32
CA GLY A 76 -0.42 13.51 2.77
C GLY A 76 0.39 12.76 3.84
N ASN A 77 1.19 11.78 3.43
CA ASN A 77 1.94 10.94 4.36
C ASN A 77 3.05 11.69 5.14
N GLY A 78 3.59 12.77 4.56
CA GLY A 78 4.48 13.71 5.25
C GLY A 78 3.73 14.51 6.30
N GLY A 79 2.52 14.97 5.99
CA GLY A 79 1.63 15.60 6.97
C GLY A 79 1.25 14.65 8.11
N SER A 80 0.90 13.40 7.79
CA SER A 80 0.63 12.35 8.80
C SER A 80 1.85 12.09 9.68
N THR A 81 3.06 12.15 9.13
CA THR A 81 4.31 12.06 9.91
C THR A 81 4.43 13.19 10.91
N LEU A 82 4.17 14.44 10.48
CA LEU A 82 4.17 15.60 11.36
C LEU A 82 3.11 15.50 12.47
N CYS A 83 1.91 15.01 12.13
CA CYS A 83 0.86 14.74 13.10
C CYS A 83 1.30 13.67 14.13
N ALA A 84 1.87 12.57 13.66
CA ALA A 84 2.37 11.48 14.52
C ALA A 84 3.45 11.98 15.49
N LEU A 85 4.40 12.80 15.03
CA LEU A 85 5.40 13.44 15.89
C LEU A 85 4.76 14.24 17.03
N ARG A 86 3.74 15.05 16.72
CA ARG A 86 3.02 15.83 17.73
C ARG A 86 2.26 14.95 18.71
N CYS A 87 1.68 13.84 18.25
CA CYS A 87 1.02 12.88 19.13
C CYS A 87 2.02 12.17 20.07
N LEU A 88 3.19 11.79 19.55
CA LEU A 88 4.27 11.20 20.35
C LEU A 88 4.76 12.18 21.43
N GLU A 89 4.99 13.45 21.06
CA GLU A 89 5.35 14.50 22.02
C GLU A 89 4.28 14.67 23.10
N LYS A 90 2.99 14.70 22.73
CA LYS A 90 1.89 14.82 23.69
C LYS A 90 1.79 13.64 24.65
N LEU A 91 2.06 12.42 24.18
CA LEU A 91 1.94 11.19 24.97
C LEU A 91 3.13 10.96 25.88
N TYR A 92 4.34 11.28 25.42
CA TYR A 92 5.58 10.87 26.06
C TYR A 92 6.47 12.03 26.52
N GLY A 93 6.22 13.26 26.04
CA GLY A 93 7.11 14.41 26.21
C GLY A 93 8.53 14.07 25.78
N ASP A 94 9.53 14.58 26.49
CA ASP A 94 10.93 14.30 26.18
C ASP A 94 11.35 12.82 26.28
N LYS A 95 10.51 11.90 26.78
CA LYS A 95 10.87 10.47 26.86
C LYS A 95 10.95 9.80 25.50
N TRP A 96 10.18 10.24 24.50
CA TRP A 96 10.26 9.60 23.17
C TRP A 96 11.62 9.85 22.48
N ASN A 97 12.41 10.79 23.01
CA ASN A 97 13.77 11.06 22.56
C ASN A 97 14.72 9.86 22.69
N SER A 98 14.41 8.92 23.58
CA SER A 98 15.19 7.69 23.79
C SER A 98 14.61 6.46 23.11
N PHE A 99 13.52 6.59 22.34
CA PHE A 99 12.82 5.45 21.75
C PHE A 99 13.25 5.16 20.32
N THR A 100 13.19 3.87 19.98
CA THR A 100 13.15 3.36 18.61
C THR A 100 11.69 3.21 18.19
N ILE A 101 11.30 3.94 17.15
CA ILE A 101 9.89 4.04 16.74
C ILE A 101 9.74 3.55 15.31
N LEU A 102 8.81 2.64 15.08
CA LEU A 102 8.35 2.27 13.75
C LEU A 102 7.08 3.06 13.44
N LEU A 103 7.12 3.93 12.43
CA LEU A 103 5.97 4.66 11.92
C LEU A 103 5.55 4.09 10.55
N ILE A 104 4.38 3.47 10.51
CA ILE A 104 3.80 2.87 9.32
C ILE A 104 2.75 3.80 8.74
N HIS A 105 2.99 4.28 7.53
CA HIS A 105 2.00 5.05 6.78
C HIS A 105 0.91 4.12 6.25
N SER A 106 -0.22 4.09 6.96
CA SER A 106 -1.42 3.35 6.55
C SER A 106 -2.65 4.22 6.37
N GLY A 107 -2.47 5.54 6.51
CA GLY A 107 -3.50 6.53 6.22
C GLY A 107 -3.68 6.71 4.71
N GLY A 108 -4.92 6.63 4.24
CA GLY A 108 -5.28 6.97 2.88
C GLY A 108 -6.52 6.25 2.37
N TYR A 109 -6.99 6.67 1.19
CA TYR A 109 -8.21 6.15 0.57
C TYR A 109 -8.03 4.83 -0.19
N SER A 110 -6.79 4.36 -0.39
CA SER A 110 -6.52 3.12 -1.13
C SER A 110 -7.19 3.01 -2.51
N GLN A 111 -7.39 4.12 -3.21
CA GLN A 111 -8.13 4.19 -4.49
C GLN A 111 -7.59 3.29 -5.61
N ARG A 112 -6.37 2.76 -5.48
CA ARG A 112 -5.78 1.81 -6.44
C ARG A 112 -5.94 0.35 -6.03
N LEU A 113 -6.27 0.08 -4.76
CA LEU A 113 -6.59 -1.25 -4.22
C LEU A 113 -7.83 -1.12 -3.31
N PRO A 114 -9.03 -0.99 -3.87
CA PRO A 114 -10.18 -0.51 -3.11
C PRO A 114 -10.68 -1.45 -2.01
N ASN A 115 -10.38 -2.74 -2.09
CA ASN A 115 -10.68 -3.73 -1.04
C ASN A 115 -9.96 -3.40 0.29
N ALA A 116 -8.82 -2.70 0.23
CA ALA A 116 -8.09 -2.24 1.40
C ALA A 116 -8.54 -0.85 1.92
N SER A 117 -9.61 -0.25 1.37
CA SER A 117 -10.01 1.12 1.75
C SER A 117 -10.79 1.19 3.06
N ALA A 118 -11.64 0.19 3.32
CA ALA A 118 -12.50 0.18 4.49
C ALA A 118 -11.75 -0.18 5.77
N LEU A 119 -11.05 -1.33 5.74
CA LEU A 119 -10.32 -1.91 6.87
C LEU A 119 -8.82 -1.57 6.90
N GLY A 120 -8.31 -0.92 5.85
CA GLY A 120 -6.95 -0.42 5.77
C GLY A 120 -5.91 -1.36 5.17
N LYS A 121 -4.94 -0.75 4.50
CA LYS A 121 -3.87 -1.49 3.79
C LYS A 121 -2.99 -2.32 4.70
N ILE A 122 -2.65 -1.83 5.89
CA ILE A 122 -1.76 -2.56 6.81
C ILE A 122 -2.38 -3.86 7.34
N PHE A 123 -3.70 -4.00 7.24
CA PHE A 123 -4.44 -5.21 7.60
C PHE A 123 -4.87 -6.04 6.38
N THR A 124 -4.31 -5.79 5.20
CA THR A 124 -4.50 -6.65 4.02
C THR A 124 -3.97 -8.04 4.32
N ALA A 125 -4.79 -9.08 4.10
CA ALA A 125 -4.36 -10.46 4.30
C ALA A 125 -3.35 -10.89 3.24
N LEU A 126 -2.39 -11.69 3.67
CA LEU A 126 -1.39 -12.30 2.82
C LEU A 126 -1.68 -13.81 2.76
N PRO A 127 -1.49 -14.47 1.60
CA PRO A 127 -1.86 -15.87 1.43
C PRO A 127 -0.87 -16.85 2.09
N PHE A 128 -0.55 -16.66 3.36
CA PHE A 128 0.27 -17.55 4.18
C PHE A 128 0.08 -17.27 5.67
N GLY A 129 0.49 -18.22 6.51
CA GLY A 129 0.35 -18.15 7.97
C GLY A 129 -0.79 -19.01 8.51
N ASN A 130 -0.72 -19.32 9.80
CA ASN A 130 -1.81 -19.96 10.54
C ASN A 130 -1.86 -19.45 11.99
N PRO A 131 -2.80 -18.55 12.35
CA PRO A 131 -3.84 -17.96 11.49
C PRO A 131 -3.26 -17.08 10.37
N ILE A 132 -4.08 -16.66 9.41
CA ILE A 132 -3.60 -15.89 8.26
C ILE A 132 -2.84 -14.64 8.72
N TYR A 133 -1.73 -14.35 8.05
CA TYR A 133 -0.95 -13.16 8.34
C TYR A 133 -1.47 -11.98 7.55
N GLN A 134 -1.35 -10.79 8.12
CA GLN A 134 -1.61 -9.54 7.43
C GLN A 134 -0.29 -8.79 7.22
N MET A 135 -0.35 -7.69 6.47
CA MET A 135 0.83 -6.88 6.19
C MET A 135 1.52 -6.37 7.47
N LEU A 136 0.77 -6.11 8.54
CA LEU A 136 1.34 -5.70 9.83
C LEU A 136 2.38 -6.70 10.36
N GLU A 137 2.03 -7.99 10.45
CA GLU A 137 2.95 -9.02 10.95
C GLU A 137 4.15 -9.17 10.03
N LEU A 138 3.95 -9.06 8.71
CA LEU A 138 5.05 -9.12 7.77
C LEU A 138 6.01 -7.94 7.97
N LYS A 139 5.51 -6.71 8.11
CA LYS A 139 6.33 -5.51 8.39
C LYS A 139 7.13 -5.65 9.68
N LEU A 140 6.49 -6.10 10.75
CA LEU A 140 7.17 -6.35 12.03
C LEU A 140 8.26 -7.42 11.90
N ALA A 141 8.00 -8.49 11.15
CA ALA A 141 8.96 -9.56 10.92
C ALA A 141 10.14 -9.13 10.03
N MET A 142 9.90 -8.29 9.02
CA MET A 142 10.95 -7.76 8.14
C MET A 142 11.93 -6.89 8.91
N TYR A 143 11.43 -6.07 9.84
CA TYR A 143 12.26 -5.07 10.55
C TYR A 143 12.63 -5.44 11.98
N ILE A 144 12.47 -6.71 12.36
CA ILE A 144 12.70 -7.17 13.73
C ILE A 144 14.12 -6.90 14.25
N ASP A 145 15.12 -6.94 13.37
CA ASP A 145 16.54 -6.81 13.74
C ASP A 145 17.03 -5.35 13.75
N PHE A 146 16.20 -4.38 13.34
CA PHE A 146 16.62 -2.99 13.24
C PHE A 146 16.84 -2.31 14.59
N PRO A 147 15.95 -2.45 15.60
CA PRO A 147 16.10 -1.78 16.89
C PRO A 147 17.44 -2.04 17.59
N SER A 148 18.00 -3.26 17.49
CA SER A 148 19.30 -3.60 18.12
C SER A 148 20.51 -2.93 17.46
N HIS A 149 20.32 -2.32 16.29
CA HIS A 149 21.36 -1.65 15.50
C HIS A 149 20.96 -0.22 15.10
N MET A 150 19.99 0.35 15.81
CA MET A 150 19.42 1.66 15.55
C MET A 150 19.62 2.58 16.75
N ASN A 151 20.09 3.80 16.52
CA ASN A 151 20.01 4.86 17.52
C ASN A 151 18.54 5.27 17.73
N PRO A 152 18.17 5.85 18.89
CA PRO A 152 16.84 6.42 19.06
C PRO A 152 16.46 7.34 17.90
N GLY A 153 15.24 7.20 17.41
CA GLY A 153 14.77 7.84 16.19
C GLY A 153 13.55 7.12 15.61
N ILE A 154 13.21 7.45 14.37
CA ILE A 154 11.96 7.00 13.75
C ILE A 154 12.26 6.35 12.40
N LEU A 155 11.90 5.08 12.26
CA LEU A 155 11.84 4.40 10.97
C LEU A 155 10.46 4.61 10.36
N VAL A 156 10.42 5.13 9.13
CA VAL A 156 9.21 5.43 8.37
C VAL A 156 9.11 4.47 7.19
N THR A 157 7.97 3.80 7.06
CA THR A 157 7.68 2.82 5.99
C THR A 157 6.23 2.95 5.52
N CYS A 158 5.93 2.43 4.34
CA CYS A 158 4.55 2.33 3.86
C CYS A 158 3.92 0.97 4.18
N ALA A 159 2.63 0.84 3.88
CA ALA A 159 1.82 -0.32 4.27
C ALA A 159 1.56 -1.30 3.12
N ASP A 160 2.18 -1.12 1.95
CA ASP A 160 1.88 -1.87 0.73
C ASP A 160 3.11 -2.30 -0.08
N ASP A 161 4.31 -2.19 0.49
CA ASP A 161 5.54 -2.77 -0.05
C ASP A 161 6.08 -3.92 0.81
N ILE A 162 6.86 -4.79 0.16
CA ILE A 162 7.54 -5.93 0.77
C ILE A 162 9.00 -5.89 0.35
N GLU A 163 9.88 -5.74 1.32
CA GLU A 163 11.32 -5.65 1.14
C GLU A 163 11.97 -6.96 1.59
N LEU A 164 12.41 -7.76 0.62
CA LEU A 164 13.12 -9.00 0.89
C LEU A 164 14.61 -8.78 0.64
N TYR A 165 15.42 -9.01 1.65
CA TYR A 165 16.85 -8.83 1.56
C TYR A 165 17.58 -9.92 2.34
N SER A 166 18.78 -10.24 1.87
CA SER A 166 19.72 -11.09 2.56
C SER A 166 21.01 -10.30 2.76
N VAL A 167 21.51 -10.28 3.99
CA VAL A 167 22.81 -9.72 4.35
C VAL A 167 23.70 -10.86 4.86
N GLY A 168 25.01 -10.70 4.84
CA GLY A 168 25.93 -11.73 5.35
C GLY A 168 25.63 -12.10 6.81
N GLU A 169 25.98 -13.33 7.23
CA GLU A 169 25.71 -13.84 8.61
C GLU A 169 26.25 -12.94 9.74
N SER A 170 27.24 -12.10 9.44
CA SER A 170 27.89 -11.17 10.37
C SER A 170 27.61 -9.69 10.04
N GLU A 171 26.75 -9.40 9.08
CA GLU A 171 26.39 -8.06 8.64
C GLU A 171 25.02 -7.65 9.17
N PHE A 172 24.92 -6.38 9.56
CA PHE A 172 23.69 -5.81 10.11
C PHE A 172 23.41 -4.46 9.46
N ILE A 173 22.14 -4.19 9.16
CA ILE A 173 21.67 -2.87 8.76
C ILE A 173 21.69 -1.97 10.00
N ARG A 174 22.41 -0.86 9.91
CA ARG A 174 22.62 0.10 11.00
C ARG A 174 21.95 1.42 10.69
N PHE A 175 21.24 1.95 11.67
CA PHE A 175 20.65 3.29 11.66
C PHE A 175 21.34 4.15 12.72
N ASP A 176 22.65 4.35 12.54
CA ASP A 176 23.53 5.02 13.52
C ASP A 176 24.08 6.38 13.04
N LYS A 177 23.78 6.77 11.80
CA LYS A 177 24.24 8.01 11.17
C LYS A 177 23.31 9.18 11.47
N PRO A 178 23.85 10.41 11.56
CA PRO A 178 23.04 11.62 11.73
C PRO A 178 22.23 11.93 10.46
N GLY A 179 21.12 12.64 10.64
CA GLY A 179 20.20 13.00 9.57
C GLY A 179 19.24 11.87 9.23
N PHE A 180 19.17 11.52 7.95
CA PHE A 180 18.30 10.46 7.44
C PHE A 180 19.14 9.29 6.91
N THR A 181 18.63 8.07 7.05
CA THR A 181 19.21 6.87 6.44
C THR A 181 18.12 6.09 5.72
N ALA A 182 18.20 5.95 4.41
CA ALA A 182 17.22 5.23 3.61
C ALA A 182 17.73 3.87 3.12
N LEU A 183 16.83 2.93 2.85
CA LEU A 183 17.18 1.70 2.13
C LEU A 183 17.03 1.91 0.62
N ALA A 184 17.95 1.31 -0.13
CA ALA A 184 17.99 1.37 -1.58
C ALA A 184 17.99 -0.04 -2.19
N HIS A 185 17.10 -0.23 -3.17
CA HIS A 185 16.88 -1.51 -3.85
C HIS A 185 17.16 -1.37 -5.35
N PRO A 186 17.88 -2.31 -5.99
CA PRO A 186 18.03 -2.31 -7.44
C PRO A 186 16.68 -2.59 -8.10
N SER A 187 16.29 -1.70 -9.01
CA SER A 187 14.99 -1.71 -9.68
C SER A 187 15.13 -1.37 -11.16
N SER A 188 14.17 -1.83 -11.97
CA SER A 188 14.09 -1.43 -13.37
C SER A 188 13.82 0.07 -13.51
N LEU A 189 14.20 0.66 -14.65
CA LEU A 189 13.94 2.07 -14.93
C LEU A 189 12.42 2.38 -14.88
N THR A 190 11.58 1.42 -15.30
CA THR A 190 10.12 1.56 -15.23
C THR A 190 9.64 1.70 -13.78
N ILE A 191 10.11 0.87 -12.85
CA ILE A 191 9.79 0.99 -11.42
C ILE A 191 10.27 2.34 -10.87
N GLY A 192 11.44 2.81 -11.31
CA GLY A 192 11.95 4.13 -10.97
C GLY A 192 11.01 5.28 -11.33
N THR A 193 10.12 5.13 -12.33
CA THR A 193 9.16 6.19 -12.70
C THR A 193 8.02 6.36 -11.71
N THR A 194 7.76 5.34 -10.89
CA THR A 194 6.67 5.33 -9.90
C THR A 194 7.16 5.45 -8.46
N HIS A 195 8.48 5.35 -8.24
CA HIS A 195 9.15 5.44 -6.94
C HIS A 195 10.17 6.59 -6.91
N GLY A 196 10.75 6.83 -5.75
CA GLY A 196 11.93 7.67 -5.62
C GLY A 196 13.19 6.96 -6.10
N VAL A 197 14.15 7.74 -6.59
CA VAL A 197 15.43 7.24 -7.11
C VAL A 197 16.57 8.01 -6.46
N PHE A 198 17.55 7.27 -5.94
CA PHE A 198 18.77 7.84 -5.35
C PHE A 198 19.82 8.15 -6.41
N VAL A 199 20.38 9.36 -6.36
CA VAL A 199 21.62 9.70 -7.07
C VAL A 199 22.76 9.56 -6.06
N LEU A 200 23.49 8.45 -6.13
CA LEU A 200 24.56 8.14 -5.19
C LEU A 200 25.87 8.84 -5.57
N GLU A 201 26.66 9.24 -4.58
CA GLU A 201 28.00 9.74 -4.84
C GLU A 201 28.91 8.62 -5.42
N PRO A 202 29.86 8.95 -6.31
CA PRO A 202 30.82 7.99 -6.85
C PRO A 202 31.58 7.28 -5.72
N CYS A 203 31.79 5.98 -5.89
CA CYS A 203 32.51 5.17 -4.92
C CYS A 203 33.72 4.50 -5.58
N ASN A 204 34.85 4.52 -4.89
CA ASN A 204 36.13 4.01 -5.39
C ASN A 204 36.42 2.56 -4.96
N TYR A 205 35.47 1.86 -4.31
CA TYR A 205 35.69 0.48 -3.89
C TYR A 205 35.61 -0.48 -5.09
N LEU A 206 36.56 -1.42 -5.12
CA LEU A 206 36.69 -2.44 -6.17
C LEU A 206 35.80 -3.67 -5.90
N GLU A 207 35.27 -3.83 -4.69
CA GLU A 207 34.47 -4.99 -4.28
C GLU A 207 33.00 -4.61 -4.12
N TYR A 208 32.14 -5.34 -4.83
CA TYR A 208 30.69 -5.23 -4.77
C TYR A 208 30.18 -6.11 -3.62
N GLY A 209 29.64 -5.51 -2.57
CA GLY A 209 29.08 -6.22 -1.41
C GLY A 209 27.57 -6.39 -1.50
N ASP A 210 26.98 -7.31 -0.74
CA ASP A 210 25.51 -7.44 -0.64
C ASP A 210 24.88 -6.19 0.01
N LEU A 211 25.63 -5.54 0.90
CA LEU A 211 25.25 -4.36 1.66
C LEU A 211 26.35 -3.28 1.55
N GLU A 212 25.98 -2.06 1.17
CA GLU A 212 26.90 -0.92 1.12
C GLU A 212 26.31 0.31 1.83
N TYR A 213 27.15 1.09 2.52
CA TYR A 213 26.77 2.40 3.02
C TYR A 213 27.30 3.49 2.08
N ARG A 214 26.40 4.29 1.52
CA ARG A 214 26.69 5.31 0.50
C ARG A 214 26.11 6.66 0.92
N CYS A 215 26.73 7.72 0.45
CA CYS A 215 26.17 9.07 0.54
C CYS A 215 25.27 9.34 -0.68
N CYS A 216 24.12 9.95 -0.44
CA CYS A 216 23.24 10.40 -1.50
C CYS A 216 23.58 11.84 -1.89
N HIS A 217 23.87 12.07 -3.18
CA HIS A 217 24.03 13.41 -3.73
C HIS A 217 22.69 14.15 -3.76
N CYS A 218 21.66 13.52 -4.33
CA CYS A 218 20.29 14.01 -4.30
C CYS A 218 19.27 12.88 -4.54
N PHE A 219 18.02 13.13 -4.16
CA PHE A 219 16.90 12.22 -4.36
C PHE A 219 15.96 12.76 -5.43
N LEU A 220 15.50 11.89 -6.32
CA LEU A 220 14.55 12.21 -7.39
C LEU A 220 13.23 11.53 -7.09
N HIS A 221 12.15 12.27 -6.89
CA HIS A 221 10.84 11.66 -6.62
C HIS A 221 10.06 11.44 -7.92
N LYS A 222 9.78 10.17 -8.26
CA LYS A 222 9.04 9.75 -9.47
C LYS A 222 9.55 10.41 -10.75
N PRO A 223 10.86 10.34 -11.05
CA PRO A 223 11.44 10.97 -12.23
C PRO A 223 11.04 10.26 -13.51
N SER A 224 11.13 10.96 -14.65
CA SER A 224 11.15 10.28 -15.94
C SER A 224 12.48 9.56 -16.16
N ILE A 225 12.49 8.59 -17.08
CA ILE A 225 13.72 7.85 -17.44
C ILE A 225 14.81 8.81 -17.93
N GLU A 226 14.45 9.82 -18.73
CA GLU A 226 15.39 10.84 -19.23
C GLU A 226 16.04 11.60 -18.08
N LYS A 227 15.25 11.95 -17.05
CA LYS A 227 15.75 12.64 -15.86
C LYS A 227 16.68 11.74 -15.05
N MET A 228 16.43 10.43 -14.96
CA MET A 228 17.36 9.49 -14.31
C MET A 228 18.72 9.48 -15.01
N HIS A 229 18.76 9.44 -16.34
CA HIS A 229 20.01 9.52 -17.10
C HIS A 229 20.70 10.88 -16.93
N GLN A 230 19.95 11.98 -17.03
CA GLN A 230 20.49 13.34 -16.91
C GLN A 230 21.19 13.58 -15.57
N PHE A 231 20.63 13.03 -14.49
CA PHE A 231 21.18 13.16 -13.15
C PHE A 231 22.21 12.07 -12.79
N GLY A 232 22.51 11.15 -13.71
CA GLY A 232 23.49 10.07 -13.48
C GLY A 232 23.02 9.02 -12.47
N ALA A 233 21.71 8.83 -12.30
CA ALA A 233 21.15 7.83 -11.38
C ALA A 233 21.24 6.40 -11.94
N VAL A 234 21.33 6.26 -13.26
CA VAL A 234 21.30 4.97 -13.95
C VAL A 234 22.63 4.25 -13.79
N CYS A 235 22.55 3.05 -13.21
CA CYS A 235 23.66 2.13 -13.02
C CYS A 235 23.67 1.09 -14.14
N ARG A 236 24.85 0.55 -14.45
CA ARG A 236 25.02 -0.56 -15.40
C ARG A 236 25.65 -1.74 -14.68
N HIS A 237 25.17 -2.93 -14.98
CA HIS A 237 25.86 -4.15 -14.57
C HIS A 237 27.23 -4.15 -15.27
N GLY A 238 28.31 -4.00 -14.49
CA GLY A 238 29.66 -4.18 -15.04
C GLY A 238 29.83 -5.61 -15.57
N ASN A 239 30.84 -5.86 -16.41
CA ASN A 239 31.23 -7.20 -16.89
C ASN A 239 31.72 -8.15 -15.75
N PHE A 240 31.37 -7.89 -14.50
CA PHE A 240 31.78 -8.64 -13.33
C PHE A 240 30.77 -9.76 -13.05
N SER A 241 31.19 -10.97 -13.43
CA SER A 241 30.66 -12.29 -13.06
C SER A 241 29.18 -12.57 -13.34
N GLN A 242 28.93 -13.02 -14.58
CA GLN A 242 27.92 -14.02 -14.91
C GLN A 242 28.10 -15.37 -14.17
N GLN A 243 28.94 -15.46 -13.13
CA GLN A 243 29.24 -16.70 -12.41
C GLN A 243 28.39 -16.91 -11.15
N ALA A 244 27.62 -15.92 -10.67
CA ALA A 244 26.74 -16.08 -9.51
C ALA A 244 25.26 -16.38 -9.84
N PHE A 245 24.86 -16.25 -11.12
CA PHE A 245 23.46 -16.39 -11.54
C PHE A 245 23.12 -17.72 -12.22
N VAL A 246 24.07 -18.65 -12.35
CA VAL A 246 23.78 -20.01 -12.82
C VAL A 246 23.52 -20.91 -11.61
N ARG A 247 22.32 -20.81 -11.05
CA ARG A 247 21.67 -22.00 -10.50
C ARG A 247 20.91 -22.61 -11.66
N ASP A 248 21.28 -23.84 -12.00
CA ASP A 248 20.64 -24.64 -13.02
C ASP A 248 19.11 -24.65 -12.83
N ASP A 249 18.38 -24.52 -13.95
CA ASP A 249 16.93 -24.73 -14.15
C ASP A 249 15.94 -23.54 -14.08
N ILE A 250 16.37 -22.28 -14.23
CA ILE A 250 15.42 -21.17 -14.53
C ILE A 250 15.77 -20.51 -15.87
N PRO A 251 14.82 -20.36 -16.83
CA PRO A 251 15.07 -19.63 -18.07
C PRO A 251 15.58 -18.24 -17.75
N SER A 252 16.72 -17.87 -18.32
CA SER A 252 17.41 -16.61 -18.09
C SER A 252 16.44 -15.42 -18.23
N LEU A 253 16.01 -14.86 -17.10
CA LEU A 253 15.45 -13.51 -17.09
C LEU A 253 16.52 -12.62 -17.73
N LYS A 254 16.17 -11.94 -18.81
CA LYS A 254 16.98 -10.86 -19.36
C LYS A 254 17.17 -9.85 -18.23
N VAL A 255 18.34 -9.86 -17.60
CA VAL A 255 18.70 -8.81 -16.65
C VAL A 255 18.78 -7.53 -17.46
N ASP A 256 17.96 -6.55 -17.13
CA ASP A 256 18.03 -5.25 -17.79
C ASP A 256 19.46 -4.72 -17.66
N PRO A 257 20.08 -4.26 -18.76
CA PRO A 257 21.47 -3.80 -18.75
C PRO A 257 21.66 -2.59 -17.82
N GLU A 258 20.56 -1.88 -17.57
CA GLU A 258 20.48 -0.66 -16.77
C GLU A 258 19.47 -0.83 -15.65
N TYR A 259 19.81 -0.29 -14.48
CA TYR A 259 18.96 -0.29 -13.30
C TYR A 259 19.16 1.01 -12.51
N VAL A 260 18.26 1.28 -11.57
CA VAL A 260 18.35 2.40 -10.62
C VAL A 260 18.16 1.89 -9.20
N TYR A 261 18.61 2.67 -8.22
CA TYR A 261 18.33 2.41 -6.80
C TYR A 261 17.08 3.15 -6.36
N THR A 262 16.03 2.42 -6.02
CA THR A 262 14.75 2.96 -5.55
C THR A 262 14.60 2.88 -4.03
N ASP A 263 13.79 3.78 -3.48
CA ASP A 263 13.44 3.82 -2.06
C ASP A 263 12.35 2.82 -1.68
N SER A 264 12.28 2.53 -0.37
CA SER A 264 11.23 1.76 0.29
C SER A 264 10.88 2.40 1.64
N LEU A 265 11.90 2.61 2.46
CA LEU A 265 11.77 3.15 3.81
C LEU A 265 12.94 4.08 4.17
N PHE A 266 12.75 4.90 5.19
CA PHE A 266 13.83 5.74 5.73
C PHE A 266 13.74 5.92 7.24
N TYR A 267 14.91 5.98 7.87
CA TYR A 267 15.12 6.39 9.24
C TYR A 267 15.36 7.90 9.32
N MET A 268 14.83 8.53 10.37
CA MET A 268 15.15 9.89 10.79
C MET A 268 15.74 9.88 12.19
N ASP A 269 16.89 10.52 12.36
CA ASP A 269 17.44 10.72 13.69
C ASP A 269 16.54 11.64 14.54
N GLN A 270 16.71 11.55 15.85
CA GLN A 270 15.96 12.35 16.82
C GLN A 270 16.04 13.86 16.56
N LYS A 271 17.23 14.35 16.16
CA LYS A 271 17.42 15.78 15.90
C LYS A 271 16.58 16.24 14.70
N SER A 272 16.52 15.44 13.64
CA SER A 272 15.72 15.73 12.44
C SER A 272 14.23 15.62 12.72
N ALA A 273 13.81 14.60 13.47
CA ALA A 273 12.43 14.45 13.91
C ALA A 273 11.97 15.66 14.76
N LYS A 274 12.79 16.14 15.70
CA LYS A 274 12.48 17.36 16.49
C LYS A 274 12.40 18.64 15.66
N LYS A 275 13.24 18.79 14.62
CA LYS A 275 13.13 19.94 13.69
C LYS A 275 11.77 19.95 13.00
N LEU A 276 11.32 18.79 12.52
CA LEU A 276 10.03 18.62 11.85
C LEU A 276 8.86 18.87 12.82
N LEU A 277 8.94 18.36 14.05
CA LEU A 277 7.96 18.63 15.10
C LEU A 277 7.84 20.13 15.40
N ALA A 278 8.97 20.81 15.68
CA ALA A 278 8.98 22.24 15.98
C ALA A 278 8.46 23.08 14.80
N PHE A 279 8.74 22.66 13.57
CA PHE A 279 8.16 23.26 12.38
C PHE A 279 6.63 23.12 12.37
N TYR A 280 6.11 21.91 12.62
CA TYR A 280 4.69 21.64 12.64
C TYR A 280 3.96 22.42 13.73
N GLU A 281 4.51 22.47 14.94
CA GLU A 281 3.96 23.27 16.05
C GLU A 281 3.90 24.76 15.71
N LYS A 282 4.88 25.28 14.96
CA LYS A 282 4.90 26.68 14.52
C LYS A 282 3.84 26.99 13.46
N ILE A 283 3.55 26.07 12.56
CA ILE A 283 2.53 26.29 11.51
C ILE A 283 1.11 25.94 11.96
N GLY A 284 0.98 25.08 12.97
CA GLY A 284 -0.31 24.60 13.44
C GLY A 284 -0.93 23.61 12.46
N THR A 285 -2.06 23.98 11.87
CA THR A 285 -2.84 23.07 11.00
C THR A 285 -2.33 23.13 9.57
N LEU A 286 -2.07 21.96 8.97
CA LEU A 286 -1.75 21.85 7.55
C LEU A 286 -3.02 21.92 6.71
N SER A 287 -2.97 22.74 5.66
CA SER A 287 -4.04 22.93 4.68
C SER A 287 -3.74 22.25 3.34
N CYS A 288 -2.57 21.61 3.19
CA CYS A 288 -2.06 21.07 1.95
C CYS A 288 -1.38 19.71 2.12
N GLU A 289 -1.27 18.97 1.01
CA GLU A 289 -0.67 17.64 0.96
C GLU A 289 0.87 17.73 0.95
N ILE A 290 1.51 17.11 1.94
CA ILE A 290 2.97 16.96 2.03
C ILE A 290 3.33 15.48 1.86
N ASP A 291 4.24 15.18 0.95
CA ASP A 291 4.75 13.84 0.70
C ASP A 291 6.08 13.64 1.45
N ALA A 292 6.18 12.65 2.33
CA ALA A 292 7.39 12.43 3.13
C ALA A 292 8.62 12.15 2.25
N TYR A 293 8.45 11.38 1.18
CA TYR A 293 9.54 11.06 0.26
C TYR A 293 9.81 12.23 -0.69
N GLY A 294 8.74 12.81 -1.24
CA GLY A 294 8.80 13.94 -2.16
C GLY A 294 9.24 15.26 -1.53
N ASP A 295 9.02 15.47 -0.23
CA ASP A 295 9.26 16.76 0.43
C ASP A 295 10.29 16.68 1.55
N PHE A 296 10.48 15.54 2.21
CA PHE A 296 11.59 15.37 3.15
C PHE A 296 12.83 14.91 2.40
N LEU A 297 12.82 13.78 1.69
CA LEU A 297 14.03 13.23 1.08
C LEU A 297 14.60 14.10 -0.05
N GLN A 298 13.76 14.73 -0.89
CA GLN A 298 14.24 15.66 -1.93
C GLN A 298 14.90 16.93 -1.36
N ALA A 299 14.65 17.27 -0.09
CA ALA A 299 15.29 18.41 0.57
C ALA A 299 16.70 18.10 1.11
N LEU A 300 17.13 16.84 1.05
CA LEU A 300 18.37 16.34 1.65
C LEU A 300 19.45 16.09 0.61
N GLY A 301 20.69 16.06 1.08
CA GLY A 301 21.87 15.85 0.24
C GLY A 301 22.42 17.15 -0.37
N PRO A 302 23.70 17.16 -0.77
CA PRO A 302 24.38 18.36 -1.27
C PRO A 302 23.82 18.87 -2.60
N GLY A 303 23.20 18.00 -3.42
CA GLY A 303 22.59 18.34 -4.70
C GLY A 303 21.12 18.76 -4.62
N ALA A 304 20.54 18.88 -3.41
CA ALA A 304 19.14 19.25 -3.24
C ALA A 304 18.85 20.68 -3.72
N THR A 305 17.81 20.84 -4.54
CA THR A 305 17.35 22.15 -5.04
C THR A 305 15.91 22.42 -4.65
N VAL A 306 15.55 23.69 -4.50
CA VAL A 306 14.18 24.10 -4.13
C VAL A 306 13.16 23.89 -5.26
N GLU A 307 13.60 23.57 -6.47
CA GLU A 307 12.77 23.57 -7.68
C GLU A 307 11.63 22.55 -7.63
N TYR A 308 11.83 21.40 -6.98
CA TYR A 308 10.80 20.36 -6.87
C TYR A 308 9.53 20.85 -6.16
N THR A 309 9.63 21.87 -5.31
CA THR A 309 8.51 22.41 -4.53
C THR A 309 7.38 22.95 -5.41
N ARG A 310 7.70 23.30 -6.67
CA ARG A 310 6.74 23.78 -7.67
C ARG A 310 6.13 22.66 -8.52
N ASN A 311 6.62 21.42 -8.39
CA ASN A 311 6.06 20.28 -9.12
C ASN A 311 4.83 19.74 -8.38
N THR A 312 3.65 19.96 -8.95
CA THR A 312 2.35 19.58 -8.37
C THR A 312 1.79 18.26 -8.90
N SER A 313 2.48 17.59 -9.82
CA SER A 313 2.00 16.37 -10.49
C SER A 313 1.58 15.23 -9.55
N ASN A 314 2.17 15.17 -8.36
CA ASN A 314 1.95 14.09 -7.38
C ASN A 314 0.95 14.44 -6.27
N VAL A 315 0.39 15.65 -6.29
CA VAL A 315 -0.56 16.12 -5.28
C VAL A 315 -2.00 15.98 -5.78
N THR A 316 -2.91 15.62 -4.88
CA THR A 316 -4.33 15.39 -5.22
C THR A 316 -5.05 16.69 -5.55
N LYS A 317 -4.69 17.78 -4.86
CA LYS A 317 -5.28 19.11 -5.03
C LYS A 317 -4.21 20.19 -4.82
N GLU A 318 -4.08 21.09 -5.79
CA GLU A 318 -3.19 22.24 -5.69
C GLU A 318 -3.79 23.30 -4.75
N GLU A 319 -3.39 23.24 -3.49
CA GLU A 319 -3.76 24.23 -2.47
C GLU A 319 -2.83 25.46 -2.56
N SER A 320 -3.36 26.64 -2.26
CA SER A 320 -2.63 27.91 -2.41
C SER A 320 -1.34 27.99 -1.58
N GLU A 321 -1.31 27.31 -0.43
CA GLU A 321 -0.16 27.33 0.49
C GLU A 321 0.87 26.23 0.19
N LEU A 322 0.57 25.31 -0.75
CA LEU A 322 1.37 24.12 -1.01
C LEU A 322 2.85 24.44 -1.29
N VAL A 323 3.11 25.37 -2.21
CA VAL A 323 4.48 25.72 -2.60
C VAL A 323 5.23 26.39 -1.44
N ASP A 324 4.58 27.27 -0.68
CA ASP A 324 5.19 27.96 0.47
C ASP A 324 5.60 26.94 1.55
N VAL A 325 4.68 26.07 1.95
CA VAL A 325 4.95 25.06 3.00
C VAL A 325 6.08 24.13 2.57
N ARG A 326 6.09 23.65 1.32
CA ARG A 326 7.15 22.80 0.78
C ARG A 326 8.51 23.51 0.72
N GLN A 327 8.54 24.80 0.35
CA GLN A 327 9.76 25.59 0.40
C GLN A 327 10.27 25.78 1.83
N ARG A 328 9.38 25.98 2.80
CA ARG A 328 9.79 26.10 4.20
C ARG A 328 10.36 24.79 4.74
N ILE A 329 9.77 23.64 4.39
CA ILE A 329 10.32 22.31 4.68
C ILE A 329 11.70 22.14 4.03
N PHE A 330 11.84 22.51 2.75
CA PHE A 330 13.13 22.46 2.06
C PHE A 330 14.21 23.23 2.83
N HIS A 331 13.96 24.49 3.19
CA HIS A 331 14.93 25.31 3.91
C HIS A 331 15.22 24.81 5.33
N LEU A 332 14.24 24.17 5.98
CA LEU A 332 14.42 23.56 7.30
C LEU A 332 15.38 22.35 7.25
N LEU A 333 15.24 21.53 6.22
CA LEU A 333 15.97 20.27 6.07
C LEU A 333 17.29 20.42 5.31
N LYS A 334 17.45 21.45 4.49
CA LYS A 334 18.65 21.72 3.68
C LYS A 334 19.93 21.63 4.52
N GLY A 335 20.90 20.88 4.02
CA GLY A 335 22.17 20.62 4.71
C GLY A 335 22.12 19.47 5.72
N THR A 336 20.98 18.82 5.89
CA THR A 336 20.88 17.54 6.62
C THR A 336 21.32 16.41 5.69
N SER A 337 22.14 15.48 6.22
CA SER A 337 22.68 14.35 5.47
C SER A 337 21.60 13.34 5.11
N LEU A 338 21.70 12.77 3.90
CA LEU A 338 20.96 11.60 3.46
C LEU A 338 21.96 10.47 3.20
N ASN A 339 21.97 9.50 4.12
CA ASN A 339 22.73 8.26 4.01
C ASN A 339 21.87 7.20 3.33
N VAL A 340 22.49 6.29 2.60
CA VAL A 340 21.79 5.22 1.88
C VAL A 340 22.45 3.89 2.20
N VAL A 341 21.65 2.93 2.66
CA VAL A 341 22.05 1.53 2.76
C VAL A 341 21.59 0.85 1.48
N VAL A 342 22.55 0.57 0.60
CA VAL A 342 22.31 -0.11 -0.67
C VAL A 342 22.27 -1.61 -0.41
N LEU A 343 21.17 -2.25 -0.80
CA LEU A 343 20.96 -3.68 -0.67
C LEU A 343 20.98 -4.31 -2.07
N ASN A 344 22.18 -4.62 -2.54
CA ASN A 344 22.44 -5.04 -3.93
C ASN A 344 21.74 -6.35 -4.33
N ASN A 345 21.42 -7.20 -3.36
CA ASN A 345 20.71 -8.47 -3.57
C ASN A 345 19.32 -8.48 -2.91
N SER A 346 18.71 -7.31 -2.76
CA SER A 346 17.32 -7.20 -2.30
C SER A 346 16.32 -7.28 -3.45
N LYS A 347 15.09 -7.62 -3.08
CA LYS A 347 13.91 -7.61 -3.94
C LYS A 347 12.85 -6.72 -3.31
N PHE A 348 12.21 -5.94 -4.16
CA PHE A 348 11.19 -4.99 -3.80
C PHE A 348 9.90 -5.35 -4.54
N TYR A 349 8.84 -5.60 -3.78
CA TYR A 349 7.51 -5.91 -4.29
C TYR A 349 6.53 -4.86 -3.78
N HIS A 350 5.67 -4.36 -4.66
CA HIS A 350 4.61 -3.41 -4.31
C HIS A 350 3.27 -4.04 -4.64
N ILE A 351 2.37 -4.10 -3.66
CA ILE A 351 1.03 -4.70 -3.79
C ILE A 351 -0.07 -3.64 -3.68
N GLY A 352 0.24 -2.38 -3.98
CA GLY A 352 -0.63 -1.23 -3.73
C GLY A 352 -1.66 -0.93 -4.83
N THR A 353 -1.70 -1.72 -5.90
CA THR A 353 -2.70 -1.65 -6.98
C THR A 353 -3.39 -3.00 -7.20
N THR A 354 -4.60 -2.98 -7.79
CA THR A 354 -5.35 -4.20 -8.15
C THR A 354 -4.56 -5.11 -9.08
N GLU A 355 -3.86 -4.57 -10.08
CA GLU A 355 -3.06 -5.35 -11.04
C GLU A 355 -1.86 -6.03 -10.37
N GLU A 356 -1.12 -5.30 -9.54
CA GLU A 356 0.01 -5.86 -8.78
C GLU A 356 -0.48 -6.91 -7.76
N TYR A 357 -1.58 -6.64 -7.06
CA TYR A 357 -2.17 -7.55 -6.09
C TYR A 357 -2.58 -8.89 -6.73
N LEU A 358 -3.23 -8.84 -7.90
CA LEU A 358 -3.52 -10.06 -8.68
C LEU A 358 -2.22 -10.75 -9.10
N PHE A 359 -1.33 -10.04 -9.78
CA PHE A 359 -0.09 -10.61 -10.30
C PHE A 359 0.73 -11.33 -9.22
N HIS A 360 0.98 -10.66 -8.09
CA HIS A 360 1.80 -11.18 -7.01
C HIS A 360 1.17 -12.38 -6.29
N PHE A 361 -0.17 -12.44 -6.18
CA PHE A 361 -0.84 -13.55 -5.47
C PHE A 361 -1.20 -14.73 -6.37
N THR A 362 -1.21 -14.57 -7.69
CA THR A 362 -1.65 -15.63 -8.61
C THR A 362 -0.59 -16.13 -9.58
N SER A 363 0.36 -15.27 -9.95
CA SER A 363 1.24 -15.47 -11.12
C SER A 363 2.73 -15.33 -10.80
N ASP A 364 3.10 -14.53 -9.79
CA ASP A 364 4.49 -14.31 -9.40
C ASP A 364 5.08 -15.51 -8.64
N SER A 365 5.83 -16.34 -9.37
CA SER A 365 6.53 -17.49 -8.80
C SER A 365 7.66 -17.11 -7.84
N SER A 366 8.25 -15.92 -7.99
CA SER A 366 9.37 -15.47 -7.15
C SER A 366 8.87 -15.13 -5.75
N LEU A 367 7.91 -14.21 -5.64
CA LEU A 367 7.32 -13.85 -4.34
C LEU A 367 6.67 -15.07 -3.67
N LYS A 368 5.99 -15.91 -4.46
CA LYS A 368 5.38 -17.15 -3.97
C LYS A 368 6.40 -18.08 -3.32
N SER A 369 7.55 -18.30 -3.97
CA SER A 369 8.63 -19.14 -3.43
C SER A 369 9.28 -18.52 -2.19
N GLU A 370 9.50 -17.20 -2.23
CA GLU A 370 10.22 -16.46 -1.19
C GLU A 370 9.46 -16.32 0.11
N LEU A 371 8.15 -16.08 0.06
CA LEU A 371 7.29 -16.01 1.26
C LEU A 371 6.59 -17.34 1.56
N GLY A 372 6.58 -18.28 0.61
CA GLY A 372 5.81 -19.51 0.72
C GLY A 372 4.30 -19.30 0.59
N LEU A 373 3.89 -18.41 -0.32
CA LEU A 373 2.48 -18.10 -0.57
C LEU A 373 1.70 -19.34 -1.04
N GLN A 374 0.49 -19.48 -0.55
CA GLN A 374 -0.41 -20.60 -0.80
C GLN A 374 -1.57 -20.16 -1.70
N SER A 375 -1.95 -21.00 -2.66
CA SER A 375 -3.12 -20.73 -3.50
C SER A 375 -4.45 -20.88 -2.73
N LEU A 376 -4.45 -21.62 -1.61
CA LEU A 376 -5.57 -21.80 -0.70
C LEU A 376 -5.06 -21.56 0.73
N ALA A 377 -5.28 -20.35 1.26
CA ALA A 377 -4.77 -19.92 2.56
C ALA A 377 -5.94 -19.71 3.54
N PHE A 378 -5.91 -20.45 4.66
CA PHE A 378 -6.92 -20.40 5.72
C PHE A 378 -8.38 -20.47 5.19
N SER A 379 -8.62 -21.33 4.20
CA SER A 379 -9.85 -21.35 3.40
C SER A 379 -10.41 -22.76 3.23
N ILE A 380 -11.72 -22.86 2.98
CA ILE A 380 -12.41 -24.10 2.67
C ILE A 380 -12.80 -24.09 1.20
N PHE A 381 -12.16 -24.94 0.39
CA PHE A 381 -12.54 -25.17 -0.99
C PHE A 381 -12.28 -26.64 -1.36
N PRO A 382 -13.33 -27.48 -1.46
CA PRO A 382 -13.18 -28.92 -1.70
C PRO A 382 -12.62 -29.27 -3.08
N ALA A 383 -12.77 -28.38 -4.07
CA ALA A 383 -12.15 -28.54 -5.38
C ALA A 383 -10.68 -28.13 -5.27
N VAL A 384 -9.78 -29.11 -5.17
CA VAL A 384 -8.34 -28.87 -5.14
C VAL A 384 -7.91 -28.32 -6.50
N PRO A 385 -7.34 -27.10 -6.60
CA PRO A 385 -6.80 -26.63 -7.87
C PRO A 385 -5.51 -27.40 -8.17
N GLU A 386 -5.64 -28.55 -8.83
CA GLU A 386 -4.49 -29.23 -9.45
C GLU A 386 -4.16 -28.47 -10.74
N CYS A 387 -3.12 -27.63 -10.73
CA CYS A 387 -2.44 -27.24 -11.96
C CYS A 387 -1.12 -26.50 -11.70
N SER A 388 -0.06 -26.90 -12.41
CA SER A 388 1.16 -26.13 -12.59
C SER A 388 0.91 -24.99 -13.58
N GLY A 389 0.77 -23.75 -13.08
CA GLY A 389 0.50 -22.55 -13.90
C GLY A 389 0.00 -21.37 -13.06
N ASN A 390 -0.60 -20.35 -13.70
CA ASN A 390 -1.34 -19.30 -13.00
C ASN A 390 -2.51 -19.94 -12.24
N THR A 391 -2.55 -19.78 -10.92
CA THR A 391 -3.61 -20.35 -10.06
C THR A 391 -4.48 -19.24 -9.49
N SER A 392 -5.74 -19.52 -9.20
CA SER A 392 -6.52 -18.65 -8.32
C SER A 392 -5.91 -18.62 -6.91
N CYS A 393 -6.12 -17.53 -6.19
CA CYS A 393 -5.72 -17.39 -4.78
C CYS A 393 -6.96 -17.19 -3.91
N ILE A 394 -7.17 -18.07 -2.93
CA ILE A 394 -8.34 -18.05 -2.05
C ILE A 394 -7.84 -17.84 -0.61
N ILE A 395 -8.28 -16.76 0.03
CA ILE A 395 -7.78 -16.29 1.33
C ILE A 395 -8.97 -16.15 2.29
N GLN A 396 -8.91 -16.78 3.46
CA GLN A 396 -9.94 -16.65 4.50
C GLN A 396 -11.39 -16.75 3.97
N SER A 397 -11.66 -17.70 3.08
CA SER A 397 -12.93 -17.78 2.35
C SER A 397 -13.50 -19.21 2.36
N ILE A 398 -14.82 -19.30 2.15
CA ILE A 398 -15.57 -20.56 2.09
C ILE A 398 -16.25 -20.68 0.74
N LEU A 399 -15.82 -21.65 -0.06
CA LEU A 399 -16.34 -21.90 -1.40
C LEU A 399 -17.00 -23.29 -1.42
N ASP A 400 -18.19 -23.37 -2.00
CA ASP A 400 -18.83 -24.65 -2.27
C ASP A 400 -18.04 -25.47 -3.30
N SER A 401 -18.13 -26.80 -3.21
CA SER A 401 -17.52 -27.75 -4.14
C SER A 401 -17.84 -27.54 -5.62
N ARG A 402 -19.02 -26.98 -5.95
CA ARG A 402 -19.44 -26.71 -7.34
C ARG A 402 -19.06 -25.31 -7.83
N CYS A 403 -18.58 -24.44 -6.94
CA CYS A 403 -18.08 -23.12 -7.30
C CYS A 403 -16.84 -23.24 -8.19
N SER A 404 -16.71 -22.35 -9.18
CA SER A 404 -15.52 -22.27 -10.03
C SER A 404 -14.84 -20.90 -9.90
N VAL A 405 -13.51 -20.91 -9.81
CA VAL A 405 -12.69 -19.69 -9.81
C VAL A 405 -11.61 -19.87 -10.86
N ALA A 406 -11.64 -19.01 -11.88
CA ALA A 406 -10.68 -19.07 -12.97
C ALA A 406 -9.29 -18.55 -12.54
N PRO A 407 -8.22 -18.90 -13.29
CA PRO A 407 -6.87 -18.43 -13.04
C PRO A 407 -6.73 -16.91 -12.96
N GLY A 408 -5.73 -16.45 -12.19
CA GLY A 408 -5.45 -15.03 -12.05
C GLY A 408 -6.38 -14.30 -11.08
N SER A 409 -7.39 -14.96 -10.52
CA SER A 409 -8.37 -14.34 -9.61
C SER A 409 -8.04 -14.54 -8.14
N VAL A 410 -8.35 -13.53 -7.33
CA VAL A 410 -8.23 -13.56 -5.87
C VAL A 410 -9.61 -13.47 -5.23
N VAL A 411 -9.91 -14.38 -4.30
CA VAL A 411 -11.12 -14.37 -3.48
C VAL A 411 -10.71 -14.28 -2.01
N GLU A 412 -11.12 -13.23 -1.32
CA GLU A 412 -10.82 -13.00 0.10
C GLU A 412 -12.07 -12.70 0.93
N TYR A 413 -12.07 -13.13 2.20
CA TYR A 413 -13.14 -12.85 3.18
C TYR A 413 -14.56 -13.10 2.64
N SER A 414 -14.74 -14.12 1.80
CA SER A 414 -15.96 -14.31 1.02
C SER A 414 -16.55 -15.69 1.21
N ARG A 415 -17.86 -15.81 0.99
CA ARG A 415 -18.59 -17.07 0.96
C ARG A 415 -19.34 -17.23 -0.36
N LEU A 416 -18.94 -18.23 -1.15
CA LEU A 416 -19.48 -18.48 -2.49
C LEU A 416 -20.26 -19.78 -2.55
N GLY A 417 -21.48 -19.70 -3.07
CA GLY A 417 -22.40 -20.83 -3.26
C GLY A 417 -22.04 -21.72 -4.46
N PRO A 418 -22.77 -22.83 -4.62
CA PRO A 418 -22.45 -23.86 -5.62
C PRO A 418 -22.57 -23.41 -7.07
N ASP A 419 -23.45 -22.46 -7.37
CA ASP A 419 -23.75 -22.03 -8.75
C ASP A 419 -23.05 -20.69 -9.08
N VAL A 420 -21.90 -20.44 -8.44
CA VAL A 420 -21.07 -19.24 -8.65
C VAL A 420 -19.88 -19.58 -9.53
N SER A 421 -19.64 -18.76 -10.55
CA SER A 421 -18.46 -18.83 -11.41
C SER A 421 -17.75 -17.48 -11.45
N VAL A 422 -16.48 -17.46 -11.06
CA VAL A 422 -15.62 -16.28 -11.08
C VAL A 422 -14.68 -16.37 -12.29
N GLY A 423 -14.78 -15.39 -13.19
CA GLY A 423 -13.92 -15.27 -14.36
C GLY A 423 -12.45 -14.98 -14.02
N GLU A 424 -11.61 -14.89 -15.03
CA GLU A 424 -10.16 -14.68 -14.87
C GLU A 424 -9.84 -13.28 -14.33
N ASN A 425 -8.71 -13.13 -13.65
CA ASN A 425 -8.19 -11.84 -13.19
C ASN A 425 -9.22 -10.99 -12.41
N CYS A 426 -10.02 -11.61 -11.56
CA CYS A 426 -11.03 -10.95 -10.73
C CYS A 426 -10.57 -10.79 -9.28
N ILE A 427 -11.06 -9.75 -8.61
CA ILE A 427 -10.93 -9.61 -7.14
C ILE A 427 -12.33 -9.69 -6.54
N VAL A 428 -12.53 -10.64 -5.63
CA VAL A 428 -13.77 -10.79 -4.84
C VAL A 428 -13.43 -10.65 -3.38
N SER A 429 -13.93 -9.60 -2.72
CA SER A 429 -13.63 -9.31 -1.32
C SER A 429 -14.91 -9.07 -0.50
N GLY A 430 -14.96 -9.62 0.72
CA GLY A 430 -16.05 -9.37 1.68
C GLY A 430 -17.45 -9.78 1.20
N SER A 431 -17.56 -10.70 0.23
CA SER A 431 -18.82 -10.93 -0.49
C SER A 431 -19.48 -12.26 -0.09
N HIS A 432 -20.80 -12.24 0.07
CA HIS A 432 -21.61 -13.42 0.35
C HIS A 432 -22.57 -13.68 -0.82
N ILE A 433 -22.27 -14.71 -1.61
CA ILE A 433 -22.97 -15.01 -2.87
C ILE A 433 -23.62 -16.39 -2.75
N VAL A 434 -24.94 -16.43 -2.56
CA VAL A 434 -25.69 -17.70 -2.43
C VAL A 434 -26.49 -18.07 -3.68
N THR A 435 -26.77 -17.09 -4.54
CA THR A 435 -27.52 -17.27 -5.77
C THR A 435 -26.60 -17.59 -6.95
N THR A 436 -27.15 -18.17 -8.02
CA THR A 436 -26.43 -18.33 -9.28
C THR A 436 -25.85 -17.01 -9.76
N ALA A 437 -24.54 -16.99 -10.01
CA ALA A 437 -23.83 -15.79 -10.43
C ALA A 437 -22.65 -16.14 -11.33
N VAL A 438 -22.50 -15.42 -12.43
CA VAL A 438 -21.32 -15.48 -13.29
C VAL A 438 -20.67 -14.12 -13.26
N LEU A 439 -19.53 -14.02 -12.58
CA LEU A 439 -18.72 -12.81 -12.54
C LEU A 439 -17.78 -12.82 -13.76
N PRO A 440 -17.87 -11.83 -14.65
CA PRO A 440 -17.06 -11.81 -15.86
C PRO A 440 -15.59 -11.50 -15.53
N ALA A 441 -14.68 -11.92 -16.41
CA ALA A 441 -13.24 -11.71 -16.25
C ALA A 441 -12.89 -10.21 -16.07
N TYR A 442 -11.79 -9.91 -15.38
CA TYR A 442 -11.32 -8.55 -15.07
C TYR A 442 -12.29 -7.73 -14.21
N SER A 443 -13.14 -8.37 -13.41
CA SER A 443 -14.06 -7.69 -12.49
C SER A 443 -13.48 -7.54 -11.10
N PHE A 444 -13.67 -6.36 -10.52
CA PHE A 444 -13.47 -6.10 -9.11
C PHE A 444 -14.83 -6.05 -8.42
N VAL A 445 -14.99 -6.80 -7.31
CA VAL A 445 -16.15 -6.74 -6.43
C VAL A 445 -15.74 -6.72 -4.96
N CYS A 446 -16.19 -5.73 -4.21
CA CYS A 446 -15.98 -5.63 -2.76
C CYS A 446 -17.24 -5.11 -2.08
N SER A 447 -17.80 -5.92 -1.18
CA SER A 447 -19.03 -5.59 -0.47
C SER A 447 -18.73 -4.99 0.90
N LEU A 448 -19.41 -3.89 1.25
CA LEU A 448 -19.23 -3.17 2.50
C LEU A 448 -20.51 -3.16 3.32
N SER A 449 -20.37 -3.35 4.64
CA SER A 449 -21.41 -3.07 5.61
C SER A 449 -21.45 -1.58 5.92
N LEU A 450 -22.65 -1.01 5.93
CA LEU A 450 -22.91 0.42 6.07
C LEU A 450 -23.89 0.67 7.21
N LYS A 451 -23.59 1.65 8.07
CA LYS A 451 -24.51 2.13 9.10
C LYS A 451 -25.16 3.42 8.66
N MET A 452 -26.42 3.35 8.24
CA MET A 452 -27.19 4.49 7.73
C MET A 452 -28.43 4.70 8.58
N ASN A 453 -28.55 5.89 9.20
CA ASN A 453 -29.67 6.24 10.08
C ASN A 453 -29.92 5.19 11.17
N GLY A 454 -28.86 4.62 11.75
CA GLY A 454 -28.94 3.57 12.77
C GLY A 454 -29.26 2.17 12.26
N HIS A 455 -29.49 2.00 10.95
CA HIS A 455 -29.77 0.70 10.34
C HIS A 455 -28.57 0.18 9.55
N LEU A 456 -28.36 -1.14 9.66
CA LEU A 456 -27.39 -1.85 8.84
C LEU A 456 -27.90 -1.99 7.41
N LYS A 457 -27.04 -1.65 6.45
CA LYS A 457 -27.25 -1.70 5.00
C LYS A 457 -25.97 -2.19 4.34
N TYR A 458 -26.06 -2.55 3.06
CA TYR A 458 -24.92 -3.06 2.32
C TYR A 458 -24.83 -2.40 0.95
N SER A 459 -23.61 -2.22 0.45
CA SER A 459 -23.36 -1.77 -0.93
C SER A 459 -22.09 -2.44 -1.45
N THR A 460 -22.10 -2.82 -2.73
CA THR A 460 -21.01 -3.55 -3.37
C THR A 460 -20.37 -2.68 -4.43
N MET A 461 -19.10 -2.35 -4.23
CA MET A 461 -18.25 -1.73 -5.24
C MET A 461 -18.04 -2.76 -6.35
N ALA A 462 -18.55 -2.50 -7.56
CA ALA A 462 -18.35 -3.35 -8.72
C ALA A 462 -17.91 -2.52 -9.93
N PHE A 463 -16.74 -2.84 -10.49
CA PHE A 463 -16.13 -2.13 -11.62
C PHE A 463 -15.03 -2.99 -12.26
N GLY A 464 -14.37 -2.51 -13.32
CA GLY A 464 -13.28 -3.24 -13.96
C GLY A 464 -11.95 -3.09 -13.21
N VAL A 465 -11.16 -4.15 -13.11
CA VAL A 465 -9.85 -4.14 -12.41
C VAL A 465 -8.91 -3.02 -12.88
N GLN A 466 -9.04 -2.62 -14.15
CA GLN A 466 -8.24 -1.59 -14.81
C GLN A 466 -8.87 -0.19 -14.79
N ASP A 467 -10.05 -0.02 -14.18
CA ASP A 467 -10.71 1.28 -14.10
C ASP A 467 -9.90 2.24 -13.21
N ASN A 468 -9.60 3.42 -13.75
CA ASN A 468 -8.81 4.42 -13.03
C ASN A 468 -9.72 5.29 -12.14
N LEU A 469 -9.89 4.86 -10.88
CA LEU A 469 -10.70 5.57 -9.88
C LEU A 469 -10.13 6.96 -9.49
N LYS A 470 -8.84 7.21 -9.76
CA LYS A 470 -8.19 8.51 -9.51
C LYS A 470 -8.40 9.52 -10.62
N LYS A 471 -8.68 9.05 -11.84
CA LYS A 471 -8.91 9.92 -12.99
C LYS A 471 -10.16 10.76 -12.71
N ASN A 472 -9.99 12.07 -12.77
CA ASN A 472 -11.06 13.02 -12.56
C ASN A 472 -11.13 14.02 -13.71
N VAL A 473 -12.32 14.60 -13.87
CA VAL A 473 -12.60 15.69 -14.80
C VAL A 473 -13.23 16.87 -14.05
N LYS A 474 -13.06 18.08 -14.59
CA LYS A 474 -13.48 19.32 -13.91
C LYS A 474 -14.93 19.70 -14.20
N THR A 475 -15.49 19.24 -15.32
CA THR A 475 -16.81 19.67 -15.80
C THR A 475 -17.67 18.48 -16.20
N LEU A 476 -19.00 18.64 -16.12
CA LEU A 476 -19.95 17.59 -16.52
C LEU A 476 -19.84 17.24 -18.02
N SER A 477 -19.47 18.20 -18.88
CA SER A 477 -19.26 17.95 -20.32
C SER A 477 -18.09 17.01 -20.62
N ASP A 478 -17.15 16.89 -19.68
CA ASP A 478 -15.95 16.07 -19.84
C ASP A 478 -16.13 14.64 -19.30
N ILE A 479 -17.31 14.30 -18.75
CA ILE A 479 -17.61 12.96 -18.20
C ILE A 479 -17.35 11.82 -19.21
N LYS A 480 -17.50 12.10 -20.50
CA LYS A 480 -17.18 11.16 -21.59
C LYS A 480 -15.71 10.70 -21.63
N LEU A 481 -14.81 11.40 -20.94
CA LEU A 481 -13.39 11.04 -20.83
C LEU A 481 -13.12 10.00 -19.73
N LEU A 482 -14.09 9.78 -18.84
CA LEU A 482 -14.05 8.69 -17.86
C LEU A 482 -14.49 7.39 -18.54
N GLN A 483 -13.97 6.28 -18.03
CA GLN A 483 -14.30 4.94 -18.51
C GLN A 483 -14.72 4.08 -17.33
N PHE A 484 -15.66 3.18 -17.56
CA PHE A 484 -16.09 2.15 -16.65
C PHE A 484 -16.10 0.83 -17.43
N PHE A 485 -15.32 -0.14 -16.99
CA PHE A 485 -15.14 -1.42 -17.66
C PHE A 485 -14.75 -1.27 -19.15
N GLY A 486 -13.86 -0.32 -19.45
CA GLY A 486 -13.44 0.01 -20.83
C GLY A 486 -14.50 0.70 -21.70
N VAL A 487 -15.70 0.94 -21.18
CA VAL A 487 -16.78 1.66 -21.87
C VAL A 487 -16.80 3.12 -21.43
N CYS A 488 -17.14 4.02 -22.35
CA CYS A 488 -17.35 5.44 -22.02
C CYS A 488 -18.36 5.58 -20.88
N PHE A 489 -17.99 6.31 -19.82
CA PHE A 489 -18.82 6.40 -18.62
C PHE A 489 -20.19 7.06 -18.91
N LEU A 490 -20.23 8.01 -19.85
CA LEU A 490 -21.47 8.60 -20.33
C LEU A 490 -22.47 7.55 -20.85
N SER A 491 -21.99 6.61 -21.67
CA SER A 491 -22.82 5.52 -22.19
C SER A 491 -23.27 4.55 -21.10
N CYS A 492 -22.47 4.38 -20.04
CA CYS A 492 -22.84 3.57 -18.88
C CYS A 492 -24.01 4.22 -18.11
N LEU A 493 -23.98 5.55 -17.94
CA LEU A 493 -25.08 6.28 -17.31
C LEU A 493 -26.39 6.14 -18.09
N ASP A 494 -26.33 6.18 -19.43
CA ASP A 494 -27.49 5.95 -20.28
C ASP A 494 -28.06 4.52 -20.10
N ILE A 495 -27.18 3.51 -20.08
CA ILE A 495 -27.54 2.10 -19.80
C ILE A 495 -28.25 1.98 -18.44
N TRP A 496 -27.79 2.75 -17.45
CA TRP A 496 -28.33 2.73 -16.10
C TRP A 496 -29.53 3.67 -15.88
N ASN A 497 -29.97 4.38 -16.93
CA ASN A 497 -31.02 5.39 -16.89
C ASN A 497 -30.75 6.50 -15.85
N LEU A 498 -29.49 6.90 -15.70
CA LEU A 498 -29.05 7.95 -14.77
C LEU A 498 -28.83 9.27 -15.51
N LYS A 499 -29.36 10.36 -14.94
CA LYS A 499 -29.17 11.70 -15.50
C LYS A 499 -27.84 12.30 -15.03
N ILE A 500 -27.15 12.97 -15.94
CA ILE A 500 -25.95 13.74 -15.63
C ILE A 500 -26.37 15.02 -14.94
N THR A 501 -26.19 15.05 -13.63
CA THR A 501 -26.47 16.21 -12.79
C THR A 501 -25.32 16.37 -11.80
N GLU A 502 -25.22 17.54 -11.17
CA GLU A 502 -24.26 17.71 -10.07
C GLU A 502 -24.54 16.74 -8.92
N GLU A 503 -25.78 16.31 -8.72
CA GLU A 503 -26.18 15.34 -7.69
C GLU A 503 -25.68 13.91 -7.97
N LEU A 504 -25.27 13.60 -9.20
CA LEU A 504 -24.64 12.31 -9.50
C LEU A 504 -23.31 12.13 -8.75
N PHE A 505 -22.63 13.22 -8.38
CA PHE A 505 -21.31 13.16 -7.75
C PHE A 505 -21.34 13.68 -6.31
N SER A 506 -20.77 12.91 -5.39
CA SER A 506 -20.51 13.32 -4.01
C SER A 506 -19.33 14.28 -3.91
N GLY A 507 -19.18 14.95 -2.77
CA GLY A 507 -18.01 15.77 -2.49
C GLY A 507 -17.84 16.98 -3.41
N ASN A 508 -16.59 17.20 -3.87
CA ASN A 508 -16.20 18.40 -4.61
C ASN A 508 -16.69 18.38 -6.06
N LYS A 509 -17.49 19.39 -6.44
CA LYS A 509 -18.08 19.55 -7.78
C LYS A 509 -17.08 19.82 -8.90
N THR A 510 -15.81 20.11 -8.57
CA THR A 510 -14.73 20.34 -9.54
C THR A 510 -13.81 19.14 -9.74
N CYS A 511 -14.08 18.03 -9.05
CA CYS A 511 -13.36 16.78 -9.19
C CYS A 511 -14.40 15.67 -9.39
N LEU A 512 -14.73 15.34 -10.64
CA LEU A 512 -15.74 14.33 -10.97
C LEU A 512 -15.02 13.04 -11.40
N SER A 513 -15.28 11.92 -10.74
CA SER A 513 -14.62 10.63 -10.99
C SER A 513 -15.54 9.45 -10.70
N LEU A 514 -15.11 8.23 -11.02
CA LEU A 514 -15.81 7.02 -10.58
C LEU A 514 -15.86 6.88 -9.06
N TRP A 515 -14.86 7.41 -8.34
CA TRP A 515 -14.78 7.33 -6.88
C TRP A 515 -15.93 8.06 -6.19
N ASN A 516 -16.35 9.20 -6.74
CA ASN A 516 -17.43 10.03 -6.18
C ASN A 516 -18.74 9.93 -6.97
N ALA A 517 -18.81 9.12 -8.03
CA ALA A 517 -20.06 8.87 -8.73
C ALA A 517 -21.02 7.99 -7.91
N ARG A 518 -22.26 8.45 -7.73
CA ARG A 518 -23.34 7.73 -7.05
C ARG A 518 -23.97 6.71 -7.97
N ILE A 519 -23.29 5.57 -8.13
CA ILE A 519 -23.74 4.47 -9.00
C ILE A 519 -23.93 3.16 -8.24
N PHE A 520 -23.51 3.07 -6.97
CA PHE A 520 -23.54 1.83 -6.21
C PHE A 520 -24.84 1.69 -5.39
N PRO A 521 -25.67 0.67 -5.65
CA PRO A 521 -26.95 0.47 -4.96
C PRO A 521 -26.81 0.12 -3.48
N VAL A 522 -27.65 0.72 -2.64
CA VAL A 522 -27.81 0.35 -1.24
C VAL A 522 -28.89 -0.73 -1.10
N CYS A 523 -28.52 -1.86 -0.52
CA CYS A 523 -29.37 -3.03 -0.34
C CYS A 523 -29.52 -3.44 1.14
N SER A 524 -30.44 -4.36 1.40
CA SER A 524 -30.76 -4.92 2.73
C SER A 524 -29.90 -6.11 3.14
N SER A 525 -29.19 -6.74 2.19
CA SER A 525 -28.30 -7.87 2.47
C SER A 525 -27.05 -7.81 1.57
N LEU A 526 -25.96 -8.47 2.00
CA LEU A 526 -24.75 -8.63 1.19
C LEU A 526 -25.03 -9.31 -0.15
N SER A 527 -25.87 -10.36 -0.16
CA SER A 527 -26.20 -11.08 -1.39
C SER A 527 -26.99 -10.21 -2.35
N ASP A 528 -27.99 -9.46 -1.88
CA ASP A 528 -28.77 -8.56 -2.74
C ASP A 528 -27.90 -7.45 -3.32
N SER A 529 -26.99 -6.92 -2.50
CA SER A 529 -26.01 -5.91 -2.88
C SER A 529 -25.12 -6.41 -4.02
N PHE A 530 -24.51 -7.59 -3.84
CA PHE A 530 -23.70 -8.21 -4.86
C PHE A 530 -24.49 -8.47 -6.15
N THR A 531 -25.66 -9.12 -6.05
CA THR A 531 -26.49 -9.48 -7.21
C THR A 531 -26.93 -8.24 -7.99
N THR A 532 -27.25 -7.14 -7.32
CA THR A 532 -27.66 -5.89 -7.96
C THR A 532 -26.48 -5.22 -8.66
N SER A 533 -25.32 -5.13 -8.00
CA SER A 533 -24.10 -4.59 -8.61
C SER A 533 -23.60 -5.45 -9.78
N LEU A 534 -23.77 -6.78 -9.73
CA LEU A 534 -23.45 -7.67 -10.85
C LEU A 534 -24.38 -7.42 -12.05
N LYS A 535 -25.68 -7.18 -11.83
CA LYS A 535 -26.61 -6.79 -12.91
C LYS A 535 -26.20 -5.46 -13.54
N MET A 536 -25.79 -4.48 -12.74
CA MET A 536 -25.26 -3.19 -13.20
C MET A 536 -24.03 -3.38 -14.10
N LEU A 537 -23.08 -4.22 -13.70
CA LEU A 537 -21.87 -4.52 -14.47
C LEU A 537 -22.18 -5.27 -15.77
N ASN A 538 -23.00 -6.34 -15.69
CA ASN A 538 -23.41 -7.12 -16.86
C ASN A 538 -24.22 -6.29 -17.86
N ALA A 539 -24.98 -5.30 -17.40
CA ALA A 539 -25.72 -4.39 -18.27
C ALA A 539 -24.78 -3.60 -19.20
N VAL A 540 -23.64 -3.14 -18.69
CA VAL A 540 -22.59 -2.45 -19.46
C VAL A 540 -21.98 -3.39 -20.49
N GLN A 541 -21.57 -4.60 -20.07
CA GLN A 541 -20.93 -5.57 -20.97
C GLN A 541 -21.86 -6.04 -22.10
N ASN A 542 -23.12 -6.28 -21.78
CA ASN A 542 -24.11 -6.77 -22.75
C ASN A 542 -24.80 -5.64 -23.52
N LYS A 543 -24.50 -4.37 -23.23
CA LYS A 543 -25.18 -3.18 -23.79
C LYS A 543 -26.71 -3.25 -23.63
N SER A 544 -27.15 -3.76 -22.48
CA SER A 544 -28.56 -3.94 -22.14
C SER A 544 -28.97 -2.92 -21.08
N THR A 545 -30.23 -2.50 -21.06
CA THR A 545 -30.71 -1.48 -20.11
C THR A 545 -30.91 -2.07 -18.71
N PHE A 546 -30.51 -1.33 -17.67
CA PHE A 546 -30.74 -1.70 -16.28
C PHE A 546 -30.92 -0.46 -15.41
N SER A 547 -32.17 -0.08 -15.10
CA SER A 547 -32.42 1.18 -14.40
C SER A 547 -31.99 1.14 -12.93
N LEU A 548 -31.13 2.08 -12.56
CA LEU A 548 -30.68 2.29 -11.18
C LEU A 548 -31.56 3.27 -10.37
N ASN A 549 -32.53 3.93 -10.99
CA ASN A 549 -33.38 4.95 -10.37
C ASN A 549 -34.25 4.43 -9.20
N ASN A 550 -34.47 3.12 -9.11
CA ASN A 550 -35.25 2.50 -8.04
C ASN A 550 -34.42 2.27 -6.76
N TYR A 551 -33.11 2.54 -6.81
CA TYR A 551 -32.20 2.33 -5.69
C TYR A 551 -31.76 3.65 -5.10
N LYS A 552 -31.52 3.65 -3.79
CA LYS A 552 -30.65 4.67 -3.21
C LYS A 552 -29.22 4.35 -3.65
N LEU A 553 -28.55 5.31 -4.26
CA LEU A 553 -27.19 5.15 -4.75
C LEU A 553 -26.20 5.90 -3.87
N LEU A 554 -25.02 5.31 -3.70
CA LEU A 554 -23.87 5.92 -3.05
C LEU A 554 -22.67 5.92 -3.98
N SER A 555 -21.74 6.83 -3.72
CA SER A 555 -20.38 6.75 -4.24
C SER A 555 -19.49 5.91 -3.33
N ILE A 556 -18.30 5.54 -3.81
CA ILE A 556 -17.31 4.84 -2.97
C ILE A 556 -16.92 5.73 -1.78
N GLU A 557 -16.72 7.02 -2.02
CA GLU A 557 -16.44 8.01 -0.97
C GLU A 557 -17.53 7.99 0.12
N GLU A 558 -18.81 8.02 -0.26
CA GLU A 558 -19.91 7.96 0.71
C GLU A 558 -20.00 6.60 1.40
N MET A 559 -19.75 5.49 0.69
CA MET A 559 -19.70 4.16 1.29
C MET A 559 -18.66 4.10 2.40
N LEU A 560 -17.47 4.69 2.20
CA LEU A 560 -16.44 4.75 3.24
C LEU A 560 -16.81 5.67 4.40
N VAL A 561 -17.58 6.73 4.15
CA VAL A 561 -18.16 7.56 5.22
C VAL A 561 -19.19 6.78 6.01
N TYR A 562 -20.00 5.91 5.39
CA TYR A 562 -21.03 5.13 6.07
C TYR A 562 -20.55 3.76 6.59
N LYS A 563 -19.31 3.34 6.30
CA LYS A 563 -18.79 2.02 6.69
C LYS A 563 -19.03 1.71 8.17
N ASP A 564 -19.46 0.48 8.44
CA ASP A 564 -19.60 -0.11 9.78
C ASP A 564 -18.47 -1.14 9.97
N VAL A 565 -17.39 -0.72 10.62
CA VAL A 565 -16.17 -1.53 10.79
C VAL A 565 -16.31 -2.62 11.85
N GLU A 566 -17.38 -2.59 12.65
CA GLU A 566 -17.64 -3.61 13.67
C GLU A 566 -18.43 -4.80 13.11
N ASP A 567 -19.30 -4.55 12.12
CA ASP A 567 -20.04 -5.59 11.40
C ASP A 567 -19.18 -6.28 10.33
N MET A 568 -18.29 -5.52 9.68
CA MET A 568 -17.29 -6.02 8.73
C MET A 568 -16.21 -6.83 9.44
#